data_AF-A0A6I0E0I7-F1
#
_entry.id   AF-A0A6I0E0I7-F1
#
_cell.length_a   1.000
_cell.length_b   1.000
_cell.length_c   1.000
_cell.angle_alpha   90.00
_cell.angle_beta   90.00
_cell.angle_gamma   90.00
#
_symmetry.space_group_name_H-M   'P 1'
#
loop_
_entity.id
_entity.type
_entity.pdbx_description
1 polymer ?
#
loop_
_entity_poly.entity_id
_entity_poly.type
_entity_poly.pdbx_seq_one_letter_code
_entity_poly.pdbx_strand_id
1 'polypeptide(L)'
;MENKIKHLEFIQNVIARMNSNSFLIKGWTITIVSALFALAAKDSNINFAIVSYIVIPSFWVLDGFFISTEKQYVELYKETANRTEQEVDFNMDASSYNNEDRTWGLSIFSKTLFPFYGIMLLANLVIMFVIA
;
A
#
# COMPACT_ATOMS: atom_id res chain seq x y z
N MET A 1 0.64 22.67 25.56
CA MET A 1 -0.08 22.24 24.35
C MET A 1 0.89 22.02 23.18
N GLU A 2 2.10 22.59 23.24
CA GLU A 2 3.11 22.50 22.19
C GLU A 2 3.60 21.07 21.99
N ASN A 3 3.80 20.29 23.07
CA ASN A 3 4.29 18.92 22.96
C ASN A 3 3.27 18.03 22.24
N LYS A 4 1.99 18.15 22.62
CA LYS A 4 0.91 17.42 21.96
C LYS A 4 0.82 17.73 20.48
N ILE A 5 0.82 19.02 20.12
CA ILE A 5 0.79 19.44 18.71
C ILE A 5 1.98 18.85 17.97
N LYS A 6 3.18 18.90 18.57
CA LYS A 6 4.38 18.38 17.93
C LYS A 6 4.37 16.87 17.74
N HIS A 7 3.85 16.13 18.70
CA HIS A 7 3.69 14.67 18.59
C HIS A 7 2.69 14.31 17.49
N LEU A 8 1.56 15.01 17.41
CA LEU A 8 0.59 14.85 16.32
C LEU A 8 1.20 15.15 14.95
N GLU A 9 2.03 16.20 14.82
CA GLU A 9 2.76 16.49 13.58
C GLU A 9 3.71 15.35 13.18
N PHE A 10 4.44 14.75 14.13
CA PHE A 10 5.32 13.61 13.84
C PHE A 10 4.54 12.40 13.36
N ILE A 11 3.41 12.09 14.00
CA ILE A 11 2.53 10.99 13.57
C ILE A 11 1.97 11.27 12.17
N GLN A 12 1.49 12.49 11.92
CA GLN A 12 0.97 12.90 10.62
C GLN A 12 2.01 12.79 9.50
N ASN A 13 3.28 13.11 9.79
CA ASN A 13 4.37 12.94 8.84
C ASN A 13 4.58 11.46 8.45
N VAL A 14 4.40 10.53 9.39
CA VAL A 14 4.48 9.09 9.08
C VAL A 14 3.28 8.66 8.24
N ILE A 15 2.07 9.10 8.57
CA ILE A 15 0.84 8.84 7.77
C ILE A 15 1.04 9.32 6.33
N ALA A 16 1.49 10.57 6.15
CA ALA A 16 1.74 11.15 4.82
C ALA A 16 2.79 10.37 4.03
N ARG A 17 3.84 9.86 4.69
CA ARG A 17 4.85 8.99 4.05
C ARG A 17 4.27 7.64 3.62
N MET A 18 3.42 7.01 4.44
CA MET A 18 2.78 5.74 4.08
C MET A 18 1.85 5.91 2.88
N ASN A 19 1.02 6.97 2.89
CA ASN A 19 0.17 7.32 1.76
C ASN A 19 0.97 7.56 0.47
N SER A 20 2.05 8.35 0.56
CA SER A 20 2.94 8.63 -0.58
C SER A 20 3.59 7.35 -1.12
N ASN A 21 4.08 6.47 -0.25
CA ASN A 21 4.67 5.20 -0.65
C ASN A 21 3.65 4.27 -1.32
N SER A 22 2.43 4.14 -0.76
CA SER A 22 1.33 3.38 -1.36
C SER A 22 0.99 3.91 -2.76
N PHE A 23 0.92 5.23 -2.94
CA PHE A 23 0.70 5.82 -4.26
C PHE A 23 1.84 5.52 -5.24
N LEU A 24 3.10 5.67 -4.81
CA LEU A 24 4.26 5.42 -5.65
C LEU A 24 4.33 3.99 -6.16
N ILE A 25 4.08 3.00 -5.31
CA ILE A 25 4.15 1.60 -5.73
C ILE A 25 3.03 1.23 -6.71
N LYS A 26 1.84 1.83 -6.60
CA LYS A 26 0.77 1.67 -7.60
C LYS A 26 1.22 2.21 -8.96
N GLY A 27 1.85 3.38 -8.96
CA GLY A 27 2.46 3.98 -10.15
C GLY A 27 3.50 3.05 -10.77
N TRP A 28 4.46 2.56 -9.98
CA TRP A 28 5.49 1.63 -10.44
C TRP A 28 4.93 0.31 -10.95
N THR A 29 3.87 -0.22 -10.32
CA THR A 29 3.20 -1.43 -10.79
C THR A 29 2.63 -1.19 -12.19
N ILE A 30 1.90 -0.09 -12.40
CA ILE A 30 1.34 0.26 -13.71
C ILE A 30 2.47 0.40 -14.74
N THR A 31 3.53 1.16 -14.42
CA THR A 31 4.66 1.37 -15.34
C THR A 31 5.34 0.07 -15.76
N ILE A 32 5.67 -0.82 -14.81
CA ILE A 32 6.35 -2.08 -15.11
C ILE A 32 5.43 -3.01 -15.90
N VAL A 33 4.16 -3.14 -15.51
CA VAL A 33 3.19 -4.00 -16.20
C VAL A 33 2.94 -3.51 -17.63
N SER A 34 2.77 -2.19 -17.84
CA SER A 34 2.65 -1.61 -19.18
C SER A 34 3.89 -1.85 -20.04
N ALA A 35 5.10 -1.73 -19.47
CA ALA A 35 6.33 -2.03 -20.18
C ALA A 35 6.43 -3.51 -20.59
N LEU A 36 6.06 -4.42 -19.70
CA LEU A 36 6.01 -5.86 -19.99
C LEU A 36 5.00 -6.19 -21.09
N PHE A 37 3.84 -5.53 -21.12
CA PHE A 37 2.86 -5.69 -22.19
C PHE A 37 3.36 -5.15 -23.53
N ALA A 38 4.01 -3.99 -23.54
CA ALA A 38 4.62 -3.45 -24.75
C ALA A 38 5.68 -4.40 -25.33
N LEU A 39 6.50 -5.02 -24.47
CA LEU A 39 7.48 -6.03 -24.88
C LEU A 39 6.82 -7.32 -25.38
N ALA A 40 5.80 -7.82 -24.68
CA ALA A 40 5.05 -9.01 -25.10
C ALA A 40 4.43 -8.84 -26.49
N ALA A 41 3.85 -7.67 -26.77
CA ALA A 41 3.25 -7.34 -28.06
C ALA A 41 4.31 -7.18 -29.17
N LYS A 42 5.43 -6.50 -28.87
CA LYS A 42 6.49 -6.24 -29.86
C LYS A 42 7.21 -7.52 -30.30
N ASP A 43 7.55 -8.38 -29.35
CA ASP A 43 8.34 -9.59 -29.61
C ASP A 43 7.47 -10.85 -29.81
N SER A 44 6.14 -10.70 -29.80
CA SER A 44 5.15 -11.79 -29.81
C SER A 44 5.46 -12.89 -28.79
N ASN A 45 6.00 -12.49 -27.64
CA ASN A 45 6.53 -13.40 -26.62
C ASN A 45 5.73 -13.27 -25.33
N ILE A 46 4.79 -14.20 -25.14
CA ILE A 46 3.91 -14.26 -23.96
C ILE A 46 4.66 -14.44 -22.64
N ASN A 47 5.93 -14.89 -22.67
CA ASN A 47 6.73 -15.03 -21.46
C ASN A 47 6.89 -13.70 -20.72
N PHE A 48 6.89 -12.55 -21.43
CA PHE A 48 6.92 -11.25 -20.77
C PHE A 48 5.62 -10.93 -20.00
N ALA A 49 4.46 -11.38 -20.50
CA ALA A 49 3.19 -11.25 -19.77
C ALA A 49 3.14 -12.17 -18.53
N ILE A 50 3.80 -13.33 -18.58
CA ILE A 50 3.91 -14.25 -17.44
C ILE A 50 4.65 -13.58 -16.26
N VAL A 51 5.69 -12.78 -16.53
CA VAL A 51 6.44 -12.05 -15.49
C VAL A 51 5.53 -11.12 -14.68
N SER A 52 4.50 -10.53 -15.30
CA SER A 52 3.54 -9.66 -14.60
C SER A 52 2.76 -10.39 -13.49
N TYR A 53 2.62 -11.73 -13.54
CA TYR A 53 2.02 -12.50 -12.43
C TYR A 53 2.91 -12.61 -11.19
N ILE A 54 4.19 -12.30 -11.31
CA ILE A 54 5.10 -12.19 -10.15
C ILE A 54 5.12 -10.74 -9.66
N VAL A 55 5.20 -9.78 -10.60
CA VAL A 55 5.27 -8.36 -10.30
C VAL A 55 4.01 -7.89 -9.56
N ILE A 56 2.82 -8.15 -10.11
CA ILE A 56 1.55 -7.62 -9.58
C ILE A 56 1.32 -8.07 -8.12
N PRO A 57 1.38 -9.37 -7.76
CA PRO A 57 1.19 -9.79 -6.36
C PRO A 57 2.27 -9.27 -5.42
N SER A 58 3.52 -9.16 -5.88
CA SER A 58 4.62 -8.63 -5.06
C SER A 58 4.35 -7.18 -4.63
N PHE A 59 3.95 -6.34 -5.58
CA PHE A 59 3.56 -4.96 -5.27
C PHE A 59 2.26 -4.87 -4.47
N TRP A 60 1.28 -5.75 -4.73
CA TRP A 60 0.04 -5.80 -3.95
C TRP A 60 0.30 -6.09 -2.47
N VAL A 61 1.13 -7.09 -2.17
CA VAL A 61 1.50 -7.45 -0.80
C VAL A 61 2.22 -6.29 -0.10
N LEU A 62 3.13 -5.61 -0.79
CA LEU A 62 3.84 -4.44 -0.28
C LEU A 62 2.89 -3.24 -0.04
N ASP A 63 1.88 -3.06 -0.89
CA ASP A 63 0.85 -2.03 -0.70
C ASP A 63 -0.02 -2.29 0.51
N GLY A 64 -0.37 -3.55 0.74
CA GLY A 64 -1.04 -3.98 1.96
C GLY A 64 -0.25 -3.59 3.20
N PHE A 65 1.08 -3.64 3.14
CA PHE A 65 1.94 -3.25 4.27
C PHE A 65 1.78 -1.76 4.55
N PHE A 66 1.95 -0.89 3.55
CA PHE A 66 1.82 0.57 3.75
C PHE A 66 0.44 0.98 4.27
N ILE A 67 -0.63 0.37 3.76
CA ILE A 67 -1.99 0.64 4.27
C ILE A 67 -2.15 0.15 5.71
N SER A 68 -1.64 -1.03 6.05
CA SER A 68 -1.75 -1.55 7.42
C SER A 68 -1.04 -0.64 8.42
N THR A 69 0.17 -0.19 8.07
CA THR A 69 0.95 0.74 8.88
C THR A 69 0.29 2.11 8.97
N GLU A 70 -0.25 2.65 7.86
CA GLU A 70 -1.01 3.90 7.87
C GLU A 70 -2.18 3.83 8.87
N LYS A 71 -2.98 2.77 8.84
CA LYS A 71 -4.11 2.61 9.77
C LYS A 71 -3.68 2.53 11.23
N GLN A 72 -2.54 1.87 11.52
CA GLN A 72 -1.98 1.82 12.87
C GLN A 72 -1.58 3.21 13.37
N TYR A 73 -0.92 4.01 12.51
CA TYR A 73 -0.56 5.39 12.86
C TYR A 73 -1.77 6.33 12.95
N VAL A 74 -2.83 6.09 12.18
CA VAL A 74 -4.11 6.81 12.34
C VAL A 74 -4.71 6.54 13.72
N GLU A 75 -4.61 5.32 14.24
CA GLU A 75 -5.11 5.01 15.58
C GLU A 75 -4.23 5.64 16.67
N LEU A 76 -2.90 5.56 16.52
CA LEU A 76 -1.96 6.28 17.40
C LEU A 76 -2.24 7.79 17.42
N TYR A 77 -2.58 8.38 16.27
CA TYR A 77 -2.95 9.79 16.17
C TYR A 77 -4.20 10.10 16.99
N LYS A 78 -5.27 9.29 16.85
CA LYS A 78 -6.51 9.47 17.61
C LYS A 78 -6.28 9.34 19.11
N GLU A 79 -5.49 8.36 19.54
CA GLU A 79 -5.17 8.19 20.96
C GLU A 79 -4.40 9.41 21.49
N THR A 80 -3.36 9.83 20.78
CA THR A 80 -2.55 11.02 21.15
C THR A 80 -3.40 12.30 21.17
N ALA A 81 -4.36 12.42 20.26
CA ALA A 81 -5.29 13.56 20.22
C ALA A 81 -6.21 13.61 21.46
N ASN A 82 -6.45 12.49 22.13
CA ASN A 82 -7.24 12.43 23.36
C ASN A 82 -6.42 12.58 24.65
N ARG A 83 -5.09 12.42 24.58
CA ARG A 83 -4.19 12.62 25.73
C ARG A 83 -4.13 14.09 26.18
N THR A 84 -3.88 14.28 27.47
CA THR A 84 -3.55 15.59 28.05
C THR A 84 -2.10 15.96 27.77
N GLU A 85 -1.73 17.23 27.93
CA GLU A 85 -0.38 17.71 27.63
C GLU A 85 0.70 17.02 28.49
N GLN A 86 0.37 16.69 29.75
CA GLN A 86 1.30 16.05 30.67
C GLN A 86 1.55 14.56 30.34
N GLU A 87 0.67 13.94 29.57
CA GLU A 87 0.73 12.52 29.19
C GLU A 87 1.44 12.30 27.83
N VAL A 88 1.90 13.38 27.18
CA VAL A 88 2.61 13.29 25.90
C VAL A 88 4.01 12.74 26.15
N ASP A 89 4.27 11.55 25.65
CA ASP A 89 5.51 10.79 25.81
C ASP A 89 6.35 10.71 24.53
N PHE A 90 5.86 11.26 23.41
CA PHE A 90 6.46 11.16 22.08
C PHE A 90 6.70 9.73 21.58
N ASN A 91 5.99 8.74 22.13
CA ASN A 91 6.09 7.37 21.66
C ASN A 91 5.55 7.25 20.22
N MET A 92 6.36 6.64 19.34
CA MET A 92 6.06 6.45 17.91
C MET A 92 5.84 4.98 17.54
N ASP A 93 5.74 4.11 18.54
CA ASP A 93 5.41 2.71 18.35
C ASP A 93 3.90 2.54 18.13
N ALA A 94 3.54 2.27 16.88
CA ALA A 94 2.16 1.99 16.49
C ALA A 94 1.85 0.47 16.45
N SER A 95 2.80 -0.39 16.81
CA SER A 95 2.64 -1.84 16.71
C SER A 95 1.55 -2.40 17.62
N SER A 96 1.24 -1.71 18.73
CA SER A 96 0.14 -2.04 19.63
C SER A 96 -1.25 -1.98 18.96
N TYR A 97 -1.39 -1.22 17.86
CA TYR A 97 -2.63 -1.11 17.08
C TYR A 97 -2.71 -2.12 15.93
N ASN A 98 -1.77 -3.06 15.82
CA ASN A 98 -1.78 -4.12 14.82
C ASN A 98 -2.80 -5.22 15.15
N ASN A 99 -4.07 -4.87 15.08
CA ASN A 99 -5.20 -5.75 15.38
C ASN A 99 -6.36 -5.45 14.41
N GLU A 100 -7.40 -6.29 14.43
CA GLU A 100 -8.59 -6.11 13.59
C GLU A 100 -8.22 -5.91 12.10
N ASP A 101 -8.82 -4.92 11.44
CA ASP A 101 -8.60 -4.60 10.02
C ASP A 101 -7.29 -3.84 9.75
N ARG A 102 -6.49 -3.56 10.79
CA ARG A 102 -5.17 -2.89 10.72
C ARG A 102 -4.01 -3.87 10.57
N THR A 103 -4.31 -5.17 10.54
CA THR A 103 -3.33 -6.21 10.27
C THR A 103 -2.91 -6.21 8.81
N TRP A 104 -1.65 -6.57 8.55
CA TRP A 104 -1.09 -6.61 7.21
C TRP A 104 -1.89 -7.54 6.28
N GLY A 105 -2.18 -8.75 6.75
CA GLY A 105 -2.94 -9.75 5.97
C GLY A 105 -4.32 -9.25 5.55
N LEU A 106 -5.08 -8.62 6.45
CA LEU A 106 -6.40 -8.07 6.12
C LEU A 106 -6.31 -6.82 5.25
N SER A 107 -5.23 -6.03 5.38
CA SER A 107 -5.03 -4.83 4.57
C SER A 107 -4.74 -5.12 3.10
N ILE A 108 -4.13 -6.27 2.80
CA ILE A 108 -3.96 -6.76 1.41
C ILE A 108 -5.34 -6.89 0.73
N PHE A 109 -6.35 -7.36 1.44
CA PHE A 109 -7.72 -7.51 0.94
C PHE A 109 -8.62 -6.30 1.22
N SER A 110 -8.02 -5.13 1.44
CA SER A 110 -8.80 -3.90 1.68
C SER A 110 -9.63 -3.51 0.46
N LYS A 111 -10.70 -2.74 0.72
CA LYS A 111 -11.68 -2.29 -0.29
C LYS A 111 -11.04 -1.53 -1.46
N THR A 112 -9.87 -0.92 -1.27
CA THR A 112 -9.16 -0.14 -2.29
C THR A 112 -8.15 -0.98 -3.06
N LEU A 113 -7.42 -1.88 -2.40
CA LEU A 113 -6.39 -2.70 -3.05
C LEU A 113 -6.97 -3.84 -3.88
N PHE A 114 -8.00 -4.52 -3.36
CA PHE A 114 -8.61 -5.66 -4.02
C PHE A 114 -9.10 -5.34 -5.45
N PRO A 115 -9.92 -4.30 -5.69
CA PRO A 115 -10.33 -3.96 -7.05
C PRO A 115 -9.16 -3.46 -7.91
N PHE A 116 -8.23 -2.69 -7.34
CA PHE A 116 -7.11 -2.13 -8.09
C PHE A 116 -6.22 -3.24 -8.68
N TYR A 117 -5.67 -4.12 -7.84
CA TYR A 117 -4.80 -5.20 -8.31
C TYR A 117 -5.59 -6.34 -8.97
N GLY A 118 -6.84 -6.57 -8.56
CA GLY A 118 -7.73 -7.54 -9.20
C GLY A 118 -8.00 -7.20 -10.66
N ILE A 119 -8.30 -5.95 -10.98
CA ILE A 119 -8.48 -5.49 -12.37
C ILE A 119 -7.17 -5.64 -13.17
N MET A 120 -6.02 -5.36 -12.57
CA MET A 120 -4.72 -5.53 -13.25
C MET A 120 -4.44 -7.01 -13.58
N LEU A 121 -4.74 -7.94 -12.67
CA LEU A 121 -4.61 -9.37 -12.92
C LEU A 121 -5.58 -9.84 -14.00
N LEU A 122 -6.83 -9.38 -13.98
CA LEU A 122 -7.80 -9.69 -15.03
C LEU A 122 -7.37 -9.16 -16.39
N ALA A 123 -6.85 -7.92 -16.46
CA ALA A 123 -6.32 -7.35 -17.69
C ALA A 123 -5.14 -8.18 -18.22
N ASN A 124 -4.24 -8.61 -17.35
CA ASN A 124 -3.12 -9.50 -17.71
C ASN A 124 -3.62 -10.85 -18.27
N LEU A 125 -4.65 -11.45 -17.64
CA LEU A 125 -5.27 -12.68 -18.14
C LEU A 125 -5.86 -12.51 -19.54
N VAL A 126 -6.60 -11.42 -19.78
CA VAL A 126 -7.18 -11.14 -21.11
C VAL A 126 -6.09 -11.01 -22.16
N ILE A 127 -5.01 -10.28 -21.85
CA ILE A 127 -3.89 -10.09 -22.78
C ILE A 127 -3.24 -11.43 -23.17
N MET A 128 -3.12 -12.36 -22.23
CA MET A 128 -2.60 -13.69 -22.55
C MET A 128 -3.44 -14.43 -23.60
N PHE A 129 -4.78 -14.30 -23.58
CA PHE A 129 -5.66 -14.93 -24.57
C PHE A 129 -5.74 -14.18 -25.90
N VAL A 130 -5.38 -12.89 -25.93
CA VAL A 130 -5.39 -12.07 -27.16
C VAL A 130 -4.08 -12.19 -27.93
N ILE A 131 -2.95 -12.34 -27.22
CA ILE A 131 -1.61 -12.45 -27.82
C ILE A 131 -1.24 -13.91 -28.14
N ALA A 132 -1.80 -14.90 -27.42
CA ALA A 132 -1.66 -16.33 -27.73
C ALA A 132 -2.45 -16.73 -28.99
#